data_AF-A0A3S2XRE6-F1
#
_entry.id   AF-A0A3S2XRE6-F1
#
_cell.length_a   1.000
_cell.length_b   1.000
_cell.length_c   1.000
_cell.angle_alpha   90.00
_cell.angle_beta   90.00
_cell.angle_gamma   90.00
#
_symmetry.space_group_name_H-M   'P 1'
#
loop_
_entity.id
_entity.type
_entity.pdbx_description
1 polymer ?
#
loop_
_entity_poly.entity_id
_entity_poly.type
_entity_poly.pdbx_seq_one_letter_code
_entity_poly.pdbx_strand_id
1 'polypeptide(L)' 'MEKYSLLREIADSWMLLAMLIFFLGTWVWAFRPGSRDTHRDASQIPFRHETAPDADDCDKQCDTCNCRAVPDFLKEA' A
#
# COMPACT_ATOMS: atom_id res chain seq x y z
N MET A 1 50.71 16.10 22.30
CA MET A 1 50.66 15.01 21.29
C MET A 1 49.28 15.02 20.64
N GLU A 2 48.88 16.18 20.10
CA GLU A 2 47.45 16.45 19.87
C GLU A 2 46.93 15.90 18.54
N LYS A 3 47.77 15.89 17.50
CA LYS A 3 47.33 15.51 16.14
C LYS A 3 47.05 14.02 15.99
N TYR A 4 47.83 13.17 16.64
CA TYR A 4 47.63 11.70 16.58
C TYR A 4 46.34 11.27 17.27
N SER A 5 45.94 11.95 18.34
CA SER A 5 44.67 11.69 19.04
C SER A 5 43.47 12.01 18.13
N LEU A 6 43.50 13.20 17.50
CA LEU A 6 42.42 13.67 16.65
C LEU A 6 42.23 12.78 15.40
N LEU A 7 43.31 12.38 14.72
CA LEU A 7 43.21 11.46 13.58
C LEU A 7 42.68 10.07 13.99
N ARG A 8 42.95 9.63 15.22
CA ARG A 8 42.55 8.30 15.71
C ARG A 8 41.07 8.24 16.07
N GLU A 9 40.52 9.28 16.69
CA GLU A 9 39.07 9.36 16.98
C GLU A 9 38.23 9.41 15.71
N ILE A 10 38.71 10.09 14.66
CA ILE A 10 38.05 10.11 13.35
C ILE A 10 38.10 8.71 12.70
N ALA A 11 39.22 8.00 12.83
CA ALA A 11 39.38 6.66 12.26
C ALA A 11 38.53 5.59 12.97
N ASP A 12 38.40 5.64 14.29
CA ASP A 12 37.65 4.65 15.06
C ASP A 12 36.12 4.83 14.97
N SER A 13 35.62 6.03 14.63
CA SER A 13 34.17 6.33 14.60
C SER A 13 33.48 6.13 13.25
N TRP A 14 34.23 5.91 12.17
CA TRP A 14 33.70 5.86 10.81
C TRP A 14 32.79 4.67 10.53
N MET A 15 33.12 3.49 11.06
CA MET A 15 32.32 2.28 10.88
C MET A 15 30.96 2.40 11.60
N LEU A 16 30.96 3.00 12.80
CA LEU A 16 29.73 3.27 13.57
C LEU A 16 28.82 4.26 12.83
N LEU A 17 29.39 5.32 12.23
CA LEU A 17 28.63 6.25 11.40
C LEU A 17 28.06 5.59 10.15
N ALA A 18 28.82 4.74 9.46
CA ALA A 18 28.33 4.01 8.29
C ALA A 18 27.11 3.14 8.65
N MET A 19 27.17 2.44 9.78
CA MET A 19 26.05 1.61 10.26
C MET A 19 24.82 2.46 10.63
N LEU A 20 25.03 3.62 11.26
CA LEU A 20 23.96 4.57 11.58
C LEU A 20 23.29 5.13 10.31
N ILE A 21 24.08 5.57 9.34
CA ILE A 21 23.57 6.11 8.06
C ILE A 21 22.82 5.01 7.30
N PHE A 22 23.36 3.79 7.27
CA PHE A 22 22.66 2.66 6.65
C PHE A 22 21.31 2.40 7.32
N PHE A 23 21.26 2.37 8.66
CA PHE A 23 20.02 2.21 9.42
C PHE A 23 18.99 3.31 9.13
N LEU A 24 19.41 4.57 9.13
CA LEU A 24 18.53 5.68 8.76
C LEU A 24 18.08 5.56 7.29
N GLY A 25 18.97 5.11 6.40
CA GLY A 25 18.66 4.83 5.00
C GLY A 25 17.58 3.78 4.83
N THR A 26 17.66 2.65 5.56
CA THR A 26 16.62 1.62 5.51
C THR A 26 15.31 2.09 6.14
N TRP A 27 15.38 2.87 7.23
CA TRP A 27 14.21 3.48 7.85
C TRP A 27 13.48 4.41 6.87
N VAL A 28 14.18 5.38 6.26
CA VAL A 28 13.61 6.28 5.24
C VAL A 28 13.08 5.49 4.04
N TRP A 29 13.79 4.46 3.60
CA TRP A 29 13.35 3.61 2.48
C TRP A 29 12.06 2.85 2.79
N ALA A 30 11.89 2.34 4.01
CA ALA A 30 10.65 1.67 4.43
C ALA A 30 9.44 2.62 4.42
N PHE A 31 9.64 3.90 4.79
CA PHE A 31 8.59 4.92 4.72
C PHE A 31 8.41 5.55 3.32
N ARG A 32 9.19 5.15 2.32
CA ARG A 32 9.05 5.65 0.95
C ARG A 32 7.66 5.28 0.42
N PRO A 33 6.78 6.26 0.11
CA PRO A 33 5.37 6.02 -0.20
C PRO A 33 5.09 5.37 -1.57
N GLY A 34 6.05 4.68 -2.18
CA GLY A 34 6.00 4.23 -3.58
C GLY A 34 4.94 3.16 -3.90
N SER A 35 4.58 2.30 -2.94
CA SER A 35 3.63 1.19 -3.17
C SER A 35 2.19 1.53 -2.75
N ARG A 36 1.93 2.78 -2.33
CA ARG A 36 0.62 3.14 -1.75
C ARG A 36 -0.55 2.96 -2.73
N ASP A 37 -0.32 3.15 -4.03
CA ASP A 37 -1.38 3.01 -5.04
C ASP A 37 -1.75 1.54 -5.28
N THR A 38 -0.75 0.66 -5.42
CA THR A 38 -0.96 -0.78 -5.60
C THR A 38 -1.63 -1.42 -4.39
N HIS A 39 -1.26 -1.02 -3.16
CA HIS A 39 -1.92 -1.52 -1.94
C HIS A 39 -3.36 -1.02 -1.82
N ARG A 40 -3.62 0.23 -2.25
CA ARG A 40 -4.97 0.78 -2.31
C ARG A 40 -5.82 -0.01 -3.31
N ASP A 41 -5.33 -0.24 -4.52
CA ASP A 41 -6.04 -0.99 -5.57
C ASP A 41 -6.39 -2.43 -5.12
N ALA A 42 -5.47 -3.11 -4.45
CA ALA A 42 -5.70 -4.44 -3.87
C ALA A 42 -6.74 -4.42 -2.73
N SER A 43 -6.71 -3.40 -1.87
CA SER A 43 -7.70 -3.25 -0.78
C SER A 43 -9.12 -3.02 -1.28
N GLN A 44 -9.28 -2.49 -2.50
CA GLN A 44 -10.60 -2.26 -3.09
C GLN A 44 -11.20 -3.54 -3.69
N ILE A 45 -10.45 -4.65 -3.84
CA ILE A 45 -10.96 -5.88 -4.48
C ILE A 45 -12.29 -6.39 -3.86
N PRO A 46 -12.44 -6.50 -2.53
CA PRO A 46 -13.71 -6.91 -1.93
C PRO A 46 -14.82 -5.86 -2.15
N PHE A 47 -14.44 -4.57 -2.16
CA PHE A 47 -15.38 -3.46 -2.22
C PHE A 47 -15.80 -3.05 -3.65
N ARG A 48 -15.18 -3.61 -4.69
CA ARG A 48 -15.45 -3.29 -6.11
C ARG A 48 -16.87 -3.63 -6.57
N HIS A 49 -17.59 -4.46 -5.82
CA HIS A 49 -18.93 -4.94 -6.18
C HIS A 49 -19.98 -4.66 -5.10
N GLU A 50 -19.68 -3.77 -4.14
CA GLU A 50 -20.61 -3.39 -3.05
C GLU A 50 -21.70 -2.43 -3.54
N THR A 51 -21.41 -1.67 -4.61
CA THR A 51 -22.45 -0.96 -5.35
C THR A 51 -23.22 -2.03 -6.12
N ALA A 52 -24.41 -2.37 -5.63
CA ALA A 52 -25.34 -3.22 -6.36
C ALA A 52 -25.44 -2.69 -7.79
N PRO A 53 -25.37 -3.55 -8.81
CA PRO A 53 -25.61 -3.11 -10.18
C PRO A 53 -26.95 -2.37 -10.20
N ASP A 54 -26.97 -1.17 -10.79
CA ASP A 54 -28.23 -0.50 -11.09
C ASP A 54 -29.11 -1.54 -11.78
N ALA A 55 -30.31 -1.75 -11.24
CA ALA A 55 -31.22 -2.83 -11.66
C ALA A 55 -31.58 -2.77 -13.16
N ASP A 56 -31.18 -1.69 -13.84
CA ASP A 56 -31.45 -1.39 -15.23
C ASP A 56 -30.30 -1.76 -16.18
N ASP A 57 -29.08 -2.07 -15.69
CA ASP A 57 -27.91 -2.39 -16.55
C ASP A 57 -27.48 -3.86 -16.45
N CYS A 58 -28.44 -4.79 -16.45
CA CYS A 58 -28.15 -6.20 -16.66
C CYS A 58 -27.96 -6.47 -18.17
N ASP A 59 -26.86 -5.98 -18.73
CA ASP A 59 -26.48 -6.28 -20.10
C ASP A 59 -25.88 -7.70 -20.11
N LYS A 60 -26.71 -8.69 -20.47
CA LYS A 60 -26.47 -10.14 -20.40
C LYS A 60 -25.18 -10.59 -21.11
N GLN A 61 -24.00 -10.34 -20.54
CA GLN A 61 -22.70 -10.65 -21.14
C GLN A 61 -22.17 -12.06 -20.80
N CYS A 62 -22.99 -12.94 -20.23
CA CYS A 62 -22.61 -14.33 -19.96
C CYS A 62 -23.77 -15.33 -20.08
N ASP A 63 -23.51 -16.47 -20.73
CA ASP A 63 -24.48 -17.53 -21.09
C ASP A 63 -25.24 -18.14 -19.90
N THR A 64 -24.75 -18.00 -18.66
CA THR A 64 -25.39 -18.57 -17.45
C THR A 64 -25.78 -17.52 -16.40
N CYS A 65 -25.68 -16.23 -16.73
CA CYS A 65 -25.99 -15.16 -15.79
C CYS A 65 -27.49 -14.90 -15.73
N ASN A 66 -28.13 -15.31 -14.63
CA ASN A 66 -29.53 -14.98 -14.35
C ASN A 66 -29.64 -13.63 -13.63
N CYS A 67 -30.13 -12.61 -14.32
CA CYS A 67 -30.58 -11.36 -13.69
C CYS A 67 -31.77 -11.68 -12.78
N ARG A 68 -31.52 -12.01 -11.51
CA ARG A 68 -32.62 -12.22 -10.56
C ARG A 68 -33.14 -10.83 -10.18
N ALA A 69 -34.36 -10.52 -10.62
CA ALA A 69 -35.02 -9.27 -10.26
C ALA A 69 -35.01 -9.08 -8.74
N VAL A 70 -34.72 -7.84 -8.29
CA VAL A 70 -34.78 -7.46 -6.88
C VAL A 70 -36.21 -7.71 -6.40
N PRO A 71 -36.42 -8.55 -5.36
CA PRO A 71 -37.75 -8.86 -4.88
C PRO A 71 -38.40 -7.61 -4.27
N ASP A 72 -39.71 -7.46 -4.49
CA ASP A 72 -40.43 -6.19 -4.27
C ASP A 72 -40.35 -5.65 -2.83
N PHE A 73 -40.12 -6.53 -1.83
CA PHE A 73 -39.95 -6.12 -0.43
C PHE A 73 -38.71 -5.26 -0.16
N LEU A 74 -37.76 -5.16 -1.10
CA LEU A 74 -36.59 -4.27 -1.00
C LEU A 74 -36.80 -2.91 -1.68
N LYS A 75 -37.93 -2.69 -2.38
CA LYS A 75 -38.23 -1.42 -3.07
C LYS A 75 -39.02 -0.42 -2.20
N GLU A 76 -39.43 -0.84 -1.01
CA GLU A 76 -40.32 -0.09 -0.12
C GLU A 76 -39.65 0.39 1.18
N ALA A 77 -38.33 0.23 1.31
CA ALA A 77 -37.50 0.77 2.40
C ALA A 77 -36.72 2.01 1.92
#